data_AF-A0A3A1PAE5-F1
#
_entry.id   AF-A0A3A1PAE5-F1
#
_cell.length_a   1.000
_cell.length_b   1.000
_cell.length_c   1.000
_cell.angle_alpha   90.00
_cell.angle_beta   90.00
_cell.angle_gamma   90.00
#
_symmetry.space_group_name_H-M   'P 1'
#
loop_
_entity.id
_entity.type
_entity.pdbx_description
1 polymer ?
#
loop_
_entity_poly.entity_id
_entity_poly.type
_entity_poly.pdbx_seq_one_letter_code
_entity_poly.pdbx_strand_id
1 'polypeptide(L)'
;MTTPVLRWIASLCAAALLTLAPTASAQAQTRAEGLWIGTLAVSPTLSLRIVVEITRKADGALIGTFDSPDQNSFGVPLADITSTNTALAFTLPAAGASYAARWSPEAEGWQGTFTQARQDWPLALQRLDPAQRPQRSALPAGWQVPA
;
A
#
# COMPACT_ATOMS: atom_id res chain seq x y z
N MET A 1 24.66 -75.45 38.21
CA MET A 1 25.78 -74.62 37.71
C MET A 1 25.49 -74.43 36.23
N THR A 2 25.11 -73.29 35.65
CA THR A 2 25.32 -71.85 35.88
C THR A 2 24.06 -71.04 35.47
N THR A 3 24.05 -69.77 35.83
CA THR A 3 22.97 -68.76 35.93
C THR A 3 22.35 -68.19 34.62
N PRO A 4 21.24 -67.41 34.71
CA PRO A 4 20.27 -67.08 33.64
C PRO A 4 20.38 -65.63 33.09
N VAL A 5 19.74 -65.30 31.96
CA VAL A 5 19.35 -63.90 31.65
C VAL A 5 18.13 -63.75 30.70
N LEU A 6 16.99 -63.42 31.31
CA LEU A 6 16.01 -62.35 31.04
C LEU A 6 15.70 -61.82 29.60
N ARG A 7 14.39 -61.97 29.22
CA ARG A 7 13.37 -61.05 28.60
C ARG A 7 13.83 -60.13 27.44
N TRP A 8 13.03 -59.81 26.41
CA TRP A 8 11.90 -58.87 26.43
C TRP A 8 11.04 -59.00 25.15
N ILE A 9 9.75 -58.74 25.32
CA ILE A 9 8.67 -58.78 24.32
C ILE A 9 8.57 -57.44 23.58
N ALA A 10 8.31 -57.53 22.28
CA ALA A 10 7.53 -56.67 21.35
C ALA A 10 7.56 -55.13 21.45
N SER A 11 7.73 -54.47 20.30
CA SER A 11 6.61 -53.92 19.52
C SER A 11 7.08 -52.94 18.42
N LEU A 12 6.39 -53.04 17.29
CA LEU A 12 6.50 -52.23 16.08
C LEU A 12 6.04 -50.78 16.34
N CYS A 13 6.81 -49.77 15.93
CA CYS A 13 6.32 -48.41 15.73
C CYS A 13 6.77 -47.92 14.36
N ALA A 14 5.83 -47.89 13.41
CA ALA A 14 5.98 -47.25 12.12
C ALA A 14 5.97 -45.72 12.31
N ALA A 15 7.07 -45.04 12.03
CA ALA A 15 7.15 -43.59 12.05
C ALA A 15 6.66 -43.02 10.72
N ALA A 16 5.39 -42.60 10.67
CA ALA A 16 4.88 -41.77 9.58
C ALA A 16 5.35 -40.32 9.80
N LEU A 17 6.31 -39.85 8.99
CA LEU A 17 6.71 -38.44 8.95
C LEU A 17 5.57 -37.61 8.34
N LEU A 18 4.82 -36.92 9.20
CA LEU A 18 3.84 -35.92 8.77
C LEU A 18 4.60 -34.64 8.41
N THR A 19 4.85 -34.40 7.12
CA THR A 19 5.42 -33.12 6.64
C THR A 19 4.37 -32.03 6.83
N LEU A 20 4.54 -31.21 7.86
CA LEU A 20 3.75 -30.01 8.09
C LEU A 20 4.13 -28.98 7.01
N ALA A 21 3.36 -28.91 5.93
CA ALA A 21 3.52 -27.83 4.95
C ALA A 21 3.10 -26.51 5.63
N PRO A 22 3.93 -25.45 5.61
CA PRO A 22 3.50 -24.16 6.10
C PRO A 22 2.38 -23.64 5.21
N THR A 23 1.17 -23.54 5.76
CA THR A 23 0.08 -22.81 5.10
C THR A 23 0.46 -21.34 5.08
N ALA A 24 0.92 -20.85 3.92
CA ALA A 24 1.07 -19.42 3.70
C ALA A 24 -0.31 -18.77 3.89
N SER A 25 -0.45 -17.96 4.93
CA SER A 25 -1.66 -17.16 5.15
C SER A 25 -1.73 -16.10 4.06
N ALA A 26 -2.65 -16.28 3.10
CA ALA A 26 -3.01 -15.21 2.18
C ALA A 26 -3.59 -14.05 3.01
N GLN A 27 -2.79 -13.01 3.26
CA GLN A 27 -3.28 -11.79 3.89
C GLN A 27 -4.33 -11.19 2.96
N ALA A 28 -5.57 -11.07 3.45
CA ALA A 28 -6.66 -10.52 2.67
C ALA A 28 -6.29 -9.11 2.17
N GLN A 29 -6.55 -8.86 0.88
CA GLN A 29 -6.41 -7.55 0.26
C GLN A 29 -7.12 -6.51 1.12
N THR A 30 -6.41 -5.49 1.61
CA THR A 30 -7.11 -4.40 2.30
C THR A 30 -7.75 -3.50 1.28
N ARG A 31 -8.81 -2.82 1.70
CA ARG A 31 -9.51 -1.85 0.84
C ARG A 31 -8.59 -0.75 0.31
N ALA A 32 -7.47 -0.44 0.97
CA ALA A 32 -6.57 0.62 0.54
C ALA A 32 -5.78 0.28 -0.73
N GLU A 33 -5.62 -1.00 -1.06
CA GLU A 33 -4.84 -1.40 -2.23
C GLU A 33 -5.55 -1.03 -3.53
N GLY A 34 -4.80 -0.44 -4.45
CA GLY A 34 -5.29 0.06 -5.73
C GLY A 34 -4.82 1.48 -6.03
N LEU A 35 -5.42 2.04 -7.08
CA LEU A 35 -5.15 3.38 -7.56
C LEU A 35 -6.29 4.31 -7.15
N TRP A 36 -5.94 5.47 -6.60
CA TRP A 36 -6.85 6.44 -6.04
C TRP A 36 -6.55 7.84 -6.57
N ILE A 37 -7.59 8.64 -6.76
CA ILE A 37 -7.47 10.05 -7.19
C ILE A 37 -8.30 10.96 -6.30
N GLY A 38 -7.78 12.16 -6.07
CA GLY A 38 -8.51 13.24 -5.40
C GLY A 38 -8.06 14.60 -5.88
N THR A 39 -8.82 15.62 -5.50
CA THR A 39 -8.48 17.03 -5.74
C THR A 39 -8.21 17.69 -4.40
N LEU A 40 -6.97 18.15 -4.22
CA LEU A 40 -6.51 18.89 -3.06
C LEU A 40 -6.63 20.39 -3.33
N ALA A 41 -7.65 21.03 -2.77
CA ALA A 41 -7.81 22.48 -2.85
C ALA A 41 -6.90 23.16 -1.81
N VAL A 42 -5.72 23.62 -2.24
CA VAL A 42 -4.74 24.24 -1.34
C VAL A 42 -5.04 25.71 -1.05
N SER A 43 -5.78 26.37 -1.95
CA SER A 43 -6.31 27.72 -1.80
C SER A 43 -7.60 27.88 -2.63
N PRO A 44 -8.33 29.02 -2.53
CA PRO A 44 -9.52 29.26 -3.36
C PRO A 44 -9.26 29.26 -4.88
N THR A 45 -8.02 29.45 -5.31
CA THR A 45 -7.64 29.54 -6.73
C THR A 45 -6.72 28.43 -7.20
N LEU A 46 -6.20 27.61 -6.29
CA LEU A 46 -5.25 26.55 -6.59
C LEU A 46 -5.76 25.21 -6.07
N SER A 47 -5.92 24.27 -6.99
CA SER A 47 -6.27 22.88 -6.72
C SER A 47 -5.30 21.96 -7.44
N LEU A 48 -4.95 20.87 -6.78
CA LEU A 48 -3.98 19.90 -7.27
C LEU A 48 -4.64 18.52 -7.35
N ARG A 49 -4.54 17.87 -8.51
CA ARG A 49 -4.86 16.45 -8.62
C ARG A 49 -3.79 15.66 -7.90
N ILE A 50 -4.25 14.74 -7.06
CA ILE A 50 -3.41 13.84 -6.28
C ILE A 50 -3.77 12.43 -6.71
N VAL A 51 -2.77 11.63 -7.09
CA VAL A 51 -2.93 10.21 -7.35
C VAL A 51 -2.12 9.43 -6.33
N VAL A 52 -2.76 8.46 -5.68
CA VAL A 52 -2.13 7.55 -4.72
C VAL A 52 -2.28 6.13 -5.22
N GLU A 53 -1.17 5.44 -5.39
CA GLU A 53 -1.16 4.01 -5.66
C GLU A 53 -0.66 3.28 -4.42
N ILE A 54 -1.38 2.25 -3.98
CA ILE A 54 -0.96 1.38 -2.89
C ILE A 54 -1.01 -0.06 -3.39
N THR A 55 0.08 -0.80 -3.21
CA THR A 55 0.19 -2.22 -3.56
C THR A 55 0.80 -3.00 -2.41
N ARG A 56 0.66 -4.32 -2.45
CA ARG A 56 1.23 -5.23 -1.47
C ARG A 56 2.38 -6.02 -2.07
N LYS A 57 3.49 -6.05 -1.34
CA LYS A 57 4.65 -6.90 -1.64
C LYS A 57 4.37 -8.36 -1.27
N ALA A 58 5.20 -9.26 -1.79
CA ALA A 58 5.12 -10.69 -1.49
C ALA A 58 5.30 -11.03 0.00
N ASP A 59 6.02 -10.18 0.76
CA ASP A 59 6.21 -10.29 2.21
C ASP A 59 5.02 -9.72 3.02
N GLY A 60 3.97 -9.25 2.33
CA GLY A 60 2.79 -8.67 2.95
C GLY A 60 2.88 -7.19 3.27
N ALA A 61 4.05 -6.55 3.11
CA ALA A 61 4.21 -5.13 3.38
C ALA A 61 3.50 -4.27 2.32
N LEU A 62 2.87 -3.18 2.75
CA LEU A 62 2.32 -2.18 1.83
C LEU A 62 3.43 -1.27 1.32
N ILE A 63 3.37 -0.96 0.03
CA ILE A 63 4.14 0.10 -0.62
C ILE A 63 3.21 1.00 -1.40
N GLY A 64 3.64 2.22 -1.69
CA GLY A 64 2.84 3.11 -2.48
C GLY A 64 3.59 4.30 -3.03
N THR A 65 2.95 4.97 -3.98
CA THR A 65 3.46 6.17 -4.64
C THR A 65 2.42 7.27 -4.63
N PHE A 66 2.91 8.50 -4.63
CA PHE A 66 2.14 9.73 -4.73
C PHE A 66 2.53 10.47 -6.01
N ASP A 67 1.53 10.88 -6.79
CA ASP A 67 1.69 11.78 -7.93
C ASP A 67 0.93 13.08 -7.67
N SER A 68 1.51 14.20 -8.10
CA SER A 68 0.82 15.47 -8.31
C SER A 68 1.11 15.95 -9.73
N PRO A 69 0.28 15.53 -10.71
CA PRO A 69 0.52 15.81 -12.13
C PRO A 69 0.59 17.31 -12.44
N ASP A 70 -0.21 18.12 -11.73
CA ASP A 70 -0.24 19.58 -11.91
C ASP A 70 1.05 20.27 -11.43
N GLN A 71 1.90 19.53 -10.70
CA GLN A 71 3.24 19.95 -10.28
C GLN A 71 4.35 19.14 -10.97
N ASN A 72 4.00 18.34 -11.98
CA ASN A 72 4.93 17.43 -12.68
C ASN A 72 5.68 16.46 -11.73
N SER A 73 5.08 16.10 -10.60
CA SER A 73 5.64 15.18 -9.60
C SER A 73 4.98 13.81 -9.73
N PHE A 74 5.78 12.75 -9.91
CA PHE A 74 5.29 11.40 -10.16
C PHE A 74 6.17 10.36 -9.47
N GLY A 75 5.55 9.29 -8.97
CA GLY A 75 6.22 8.15 -8.38
C GLY A 75 6.87 8.44 -7.02
N VAL A 76 6.42 9.47 -6.30
CA VAL A 76 7.05 9.86 -5.04
C VAL A 76 6.74 8.80 -3.98
N PRO A 77 7.74 8.15 -3.37
CA PRO A 77 7.49 7.05 -2.44
C PRO A 77 6.74 7.50 -1.18
N LEU A 78 5.73 6.72 -0.80
CA LEU A 78 5.09 6.81 0.50
C LEU A 78 5.88 6.01 1.55
N ALA A 79 5.73 6.41 2.81
CA ALA A 79 6.24 5.68 3.97
C ALA A 79 5.13 5.49 5.02
N ASP A 80 5.41 4.66 6.02
CA ASP A 80 4.53 4.39 7.17
C ASP A 80 3.07 4.09 6.80
N ILE A 81 2.88 3.34 5.71
CA ILE A 81 1.54 3.02 5.21
C ILE A 81 0.87 2.05 6.18
N THR A 82 -0.21 2.51 6.80
CA THR A 82 -1.06 1.70 7.67
C THR A 82 -2.47 1.65 7.08
N SER A 83 -3.05 0.45 7.05
CA SER A 83 -4.38 0.26 6.47
C SER A 83 -5.16 -0.83 7.20
N THR A 84 -6.44 -0.54 7.41
CA THR A 84 -7.49 -1.50 7.74
C THR A 84 -8.62 -1.36 6.71
N ASN A 85 -9.73 -2.08 6.90
CA ASN A 85 -10.92 -1.92 6.07
C ASN A 85 -11.64 -0.56 6.26
N THR A 86 -11.32 0.18 7.32
CA THR A 86 -12.00 1.44 7.68
C THR A 86 -11.05 2.63 7.83
N ALA A 87 -9.73 2.40 7.81
CA ALA A 87 -8.71 3.41 8.02
C ALA A 87 -7.58 3.29 7.00
N LEU A 88 -7.06 4.43 6.57
CA LEU A 88 -5.83 4.54 5.78
C LEU A 88 -5.01 5.72 6.31
N ALA A 89 -3.72 5.49 6.53
CA ALA A 89 -2.77 6.58 6.77
C ALA A 89 -1.41 6.27 6.13
N PHE A 90 -0.69 7.33 5.76
CA PHE A 90 0.67 7.24 5.23
C PHE A 90 1.40 8.58 5.42
N THR A 91 2.73 8.54 5.31
CA THR A 91 3.59 9.73 5.25
C THR A 91 4.16 9.91 3.84
N LEU A 92 4.46 11.16 3.48
CA LEU A 92 5.14 11.55 2.24
C LEU A 92 6.42 12.32 2.63
N PRO A 93 7.52 11.61 2.94
CA PRO A 93 8.72 12.22 3.52
C PRO A 93 9.32 13.32 2.66
N ALA A 94 9.36 13.13 1.33
CA ALA A 94 9.92 14.09 0.38
C ALA A 94 9.22 15.46 0.41
N ALA A 95 7.97 15.51 0.89
CA ALA A 95 7.20 16.74 1.00
C ALA A 95 7.01 17.20 2.46
N GLY A 96 7.49 16.44 3.45
CA GLY A 96 7.18 16.68 4.86
C GLY A 96 5.67 16.67 5.13
N ALA A 97 4.94 15.74 4.51
CA ALA A 97 3.49 15.67 4.56
C ALA A 97 2.97 14.32 5.07
N SER A 98 1.70 14.27 5.46
CA SER A 98 1.00 13.05 5.85
C SER A 98 -0.46 13.07 5.41
N TYR A 99 -1.08 11.89 5.39
CA TYR A 99 -2.50 11.72 5.13
C TYR A 99 -3.10 10.75 6.14
N ALA A 100 -4.30 11.07 6.64
CA ALA A 100 -5.09 10.17 7.48
C ALA A 100 -6.56 10.23 7.07
N ALA A 101 -7.19 9.06 6.90
CA ALA A 101 -8.54 8.96 6.35
C ALA A 101 -9.37 7.83 6.95
N ARG A 102 -10.68 7.95 6.75
CA ARG A 102 -11.69 6.93 7.01
C ARG A 102 -12.40 6.54 5.72
N TRP A 103 -12.78 5.27 5.63
CA TRP A 103 -13.61 4.79 4.53
C TRP A 103 -15.04 5.34 4.65
N SER A 104 -15.59 5.88 3.57
CA SER A 104 -17.02 6.17 3.43
C SER A 104 -17.67 5.12 2.52
N PRO A 105 -18.60 4.30 3.04
CA PRO A 105 -19.42 3.42 2.21
C PRO A 105 -20.26 4.16 1.18
N GLU A 106 -20.72 5.37 1.50
CA GLU A 106 -21.61 6.17 0.66
C GLU A 106 -20.88 6.74 -0.57
N ALA A 107 -19.66 7.23 -0.36
CA ALA A 107 -18.82 7.79 -1.42
C ALA A 107 -17.96 6.73 -2.13
N GLU A 108 -17.96 5.49 -1.61
CA GLU A 108 -17.02 4.44 -1.97
C GLU A 108 -15.56 4.95 -2.08
N GLY A 109 -15.14 5.71 -1.07
CA GLY A 109 -13.85 6.40 -1.08
C GLY A 109 -13.26 6.68 0.32
N TRP A 110 -12.02 7.14 0.33
CA TRP A 110 -11.33 7.57 1.55
C TRP A 110 -11.55 9.06 1.78
N GLN A 111 -12.14 9.40 2.92
CA GLN A 111 -12.35 10.76 3.36
C GLN A 111 -11.32 11.09 4.43
N GLY A 112 -10.41 12.02 4.14
CA GLY A 112 -9.30 12.29 5.03
C GLY A 112 -8.78 13.72 4.98
N THR A 113 -7.69 13.90 5.71
CA THR A 113 -6.95 15.16 5.82
C THR A 113 -5.53 14.92 5.34
N PHE A 114 -5.09 15.76 4.41
CA PHE A 114 -3.70 15.90 4.01
C PHE A 114 -3.08 17.04 4.82
N THR A 115 -1.98 16.77 5.51
CA THR A 115 -1.29 17.73 6.36
C THR A 115 0.11 17.98 5.83
N GLN A 116 0.47 19.25 5.63
CA GLN A 116 1.83 19.66 5.25
C GLN A 116 2.16 21.01 5.88
N ALA A 117 3.38 21.18 6.40
CA ALA A 117 3.84 22.42 7.02
C ALA A 117 2.90 22.98 8.12
N ARG A 118 2.26 22.08 8.90
CA ARG A 118 1.23 22.37 9.93
C ARG A 118 -0.09 22.94 9.39
N GLN A 119 -0.30 22.89 8.08
CA GLN A 119 -1.57 23.20 7.47
C GLN A 119 -2.30 21.92 7.09
N ASP A 120 -3.62 21.93 7.28
CA ASP A 120 -4.51 20.83 6.96
C ASP A 120 -5.40 21.19 5.78
N TRP A 121 -5.56 20.23 4.87
CA TRP A 121 -6.49 20.31 3.76
C TRP A 121 -7.31 19.01 3.66
N PRO A 122 -8.64 19.10 3.54
CA PRO A 122 -9.45 17.94 3.22
C PRO A 122 -9.02 17.33 1.89
N LEU A 123 -8.91 16.01 1.85
CA LEU A 123 -8.64 15.24 0.64
C LEU A 123 -9.49 13.98 0.64
N ALA A 124 -10.48 13.98 -0.25
CA ALA A 124 -11.24 12.81 -0.62
C ALA A 124 -10.50 12.06 -1.74
N LEU A 125 -10.33 10.76 -1.58
CA LEU A 125 -9.74 9.88 -2.58
C LEU A 125 -10.78 8.85 -3.06
N GLN A 126 -10.98 8.79 -4.37
CA GLN A 126 -11.88 7.86 -5.05
C GLN A 126 -11.09 6.90 -5.94
N ARG A 127 -11.68 5.75 -6.25
CA ARG A 127 -11.05 4.75 -7.12
C ARG A 127 -10.75 5.38 -8.50
N LEU A 128 -9.53 5.21 -8.99
CA LEU A 128 -9.13 5.65 -10.31
C LEU A 128 -8.95 4.43 -11.23
N ASP A 129 -9.57 4.47 -12.40
CA ASP A 129 -9.27 3.52 -13.48
C ASP A 129 -7.81 3.75 -13.93
N PRO A 130 -6.93 2.72 -13.90
CA PRO A 130 -5.56 2.83 -14.38
C PRO A 130 -5.42 3.41 -15.80
N ALA A 131 -6.39 3.18 -16.69
CA ALA A 131 -6.40 3.75 -18.04
C ALA A 131 -6.53 5.28 -18.04
N GLN A 132 -7.05 5.85 -16.95
CA GLN A 132 -7.24 7.28 -16.76
C GLN A 132 -6.12 7.94 -15.93
N ARG A 133 -5.08 7.20 -15.53
CA ARG A 133 -3.96 7.77 -14.77
C ARG A 133 -3.31 8.90 -15.55
N PRO A 134 -3.24 10.13 -15.00
CA PRO A 134 -2.52 11.21 -15.63
C PRO A 134 -1.07 10.80 -15.92
N GLN A 135 -0.65 11.01 -17.16
CA GLN A 135 0.71 10.71 -17.59
C GLN A 135 1.60 11.94 -17.44
N ARG A 136 2.90 11.71 -17.27
CA ARG A 136 3.89 12.80 -17.34
C ARG A 136 3.82 13.43 -18.73
N SER A 137 3.72 14.75 -18.80
CA SER A 137 3.82 15.47 -20.07
C SER A 137 5.20 15.20 -20.68
N ALA A 138 5.21 14.57 -21.87
CA ALA A 138 6.43 14.47 -22.65
C ALA A 138 6.79 15.86 -23.21
N LEU A 139 8.08 16.14 -23.33
CA LEU A 139 8.52 17.27 -24.14
C LEU A 139 8.00 17.10 -25.58
N PRO A 140 7.66 18.19 -26.28
CA PRO A 140 7.32 18.11 -27.70
C PRO A 140 8.42 17.41 -28.49
N ALA A 141 8.03 16.57 -29.45
CA ALA A 141 8.97 15.99 -30.39
C ALA A 141 9.73 17.12 -31.11
N GLY A 142 11.05 17.17 -30.95
CA GLY A 142 11.91 18.19 -31.54
C GLY A 142 12.33 19.35 -30.63
N TRP A 143 11.98 19.34 -29.34
CA TRP A 143 12.56 20.31 -28.40
C TRP A 143 14.08 20.12 -28.31
N GLN A 144 14.83 21.19 -28.58
CA GLN A 144 16.28 21.24 -28.43
C GLN A 144 16.63 22.22 -27.30
N VAL A 145 17.62 21.88 -26.49
CA VAL A 145 18.18 22.81 -25.50
C VAL A 145 18.80 23.98 -26.27
N PRO A 146 18.40 25.24 -26.01
CA PRO A 146 19.07 26.39 -26.60
C PRO A 146 20.56 26.37 -26.27
N ALA A 147 21.41 26.62 -27.27
CA ALA A 147 22.87 26.69 -27.11
C ALA A 147 23.30 27.86 -26.23
#